data_AF-A0A7L0NZ14-F1
#
_entry.id   AF-A0A7L0NZ14-F1
#
_cell.length_a   1.000
_cell.length_b   1.000
_cell.length_c   1.000
_cell.angle_alpha   90.00
_cell.angle_beta   90.00
_cell.angle_gamma   90.00
#
_symmetry.space_group_name_H-M   'P 1'
#
loop_
_entity.id
_entity.type
_entity.pdbx_description
1 polymer ?
#
loop_
_entity_poly.entity_id
_entity_poly.type
_entity_poly.pdbx_seq_one_letter_code
_entity_poly.pdbx_strand_id
1 'polypeptide(L)'
;RDKIRLVGGDSSCSGRVELWHRGSWGTVCDDSWDIAAAEVVCRQLGCGPAVSALPEAAFGEGTGPVWLEHVECRGTEPSLQRCWARLGDGGLCRHK
;
A
#
# COMPACT_ATOMS: atom_id res chain seq x y z
N ARG A 1 -8.92 1.02 14.52
CA ARG A 1 -8.25 -0.04 13.74
C ARG A 1 -7.99 0.55 12.37
N ASP A 2 -6.72 0.61 11.98
CA ASP A 2 -6.34 1.08 10.64
C ASP A 2 -6.83 0.07 9.60
N LYS A 3 -7.60 0.55 8.61
CA LYS A 3 -8.17 -0.32 7.58
C LYS A 3 -7.30 -0.29 6.33
N ILE A 4 -6.92 -1.47 5.87
CA ILE A 4 -6.15 -1.72 4.66
C ILE A 4 -6.81 -2.86 3.88
N ARG A 5 -6.71 -2.83 2.56
CA ARG A 5 -7.20 -3.90 1.68
C ARG A 5 -6.31 -4.05 0.45
N LEU A 6 -6.37 -5.24 -0.15
CA LEU A 6 -5.79 -5.52 -1.46
C LEU A 6 -6.90 -5.61 -2.50
N VAL A 7 -6.69 -4.99 -3.66
CA VAL A 7 -7.70 -4.90 -4.74
C VAL A 7 -7.07 -5.28 -6.08
N GLY A 8 -7.81 -6.00 -6.93
CA GLY A 8 -7.36 -6.33 -8.30
C GLY A 8 -6.47 -7.57 -8.41
N GLY A 9 -6.18 -8.25 -7.30
CA GLY A 9 -5.54 -9.57 -7.32
C GLY A 9 -6.52 -10.73 -7.49
N ASP A 10 -5.96 -11.92 -7.65
CA ASP A 10 -6.65 -13.21 -7.75
C ASP A 10 -7.05 -13.80 -6.38
N SER A 11 -6.59 -13.19 -5.28
CA SER A 11 -6.84 -13.64 -3.91
C SER A 11 -7.02 -12.45 -2.96
N SER A 12 -7.43 -12.73 -1.72
CA SER A 12 -7.45 -11.71 -0.65
C SER A 12 -6.05 -11.25 -0.20
N CYS A 13 -4.99 -11.89 -0.68
CA CYS A 13 -3.59 -11.69 -0.30
C CYS A 13 -2.72 -11.17 -1.46
N SER A 14 -3.34 -10.81 -2.59
CA SER A 14 -2.69 -10.22 -3.76
C SER A 14 -3.51 -9.00 -4.21
N GLY A 15 -2.84 -7.96 -4.69
CA GLY A 15 -3.51 -6.78 -5.22
C GLY A 15 -2.80 -5.46 -4.95
N ARG A 16 -3.37 -4.39 -5.50
CA ARG A 16 -3.04 -3.01 -5.19
C ARG A 16 -3.42 -2.69 -3.75
N VAL A 17 -2.52 -2.02 -3.04
CA VAL A 17 -2.73 -1.60 -1.65
C VAL A 17 -3.61 -0.36 -1.59
N GLU A 18 -4.68 -0.44 -0.82
CA GLU A 18 -5.53 0.71 -0.50
C GLU A 18 -5.73 0.83 1.01
N LEU A 19 -5.74 2.06 1.50
CA LEU A 19 -5.96 2.36 2.92
C LEU A 19 -7.10 3.35 3.12
N TRP A 20 -7.76 3.22 4.26
CA TRP A 20 -8.84 4.12 4.64
C TRP A 20 -8.29 5.29 5.46
N HIS A 21 -8.41 6.50 4.92
CA HIS A 21 -8.05 7.73 5.61
C HIS A 21 -9.07 8.82 5.32
N ARG A 22 -9.34 9.69 6.32
CA ARG A 22 -10.30 10.82 6.20
C ARG A 22 -11.65 10.46 5.55
N GLY A 23 -12.18 9.27 5.84
CA GLY A 23 -13.51 8.85 5.38
C GLY A 23 -13.58 8.34 3.93
N SER A 24 -12.45 8.08 3.27
CA SER A 24 -12.43 7.44 1.94
C SER A 24 -11.24 6.49 1.76
N TRP A 25 -11.38 5.60 0.79
CA TRP A 25 -10.28 4.75 0.32
C TRP A 25 -9.38 5.56 -0.62
N GLY A 26 -8.08 5.29 -0.54
CA GLY A 26 -7.09 5.82 -1.46
C GLY A 26 -5.92 4.85 -1.59
N THR A 27 -5.09 5.10 -2.59
CA THR A 27 -3.95 4.24 -2.95
C THR A 27 -2.67 4.64 -2.22
N VAL A 28 -1.65 3.84 -2.45
CA VAL A 28 -0.26 4.09 -2.06
C VAL A 28 0.56 4.22 -3.33
N CYS A 29 1.45 5.21 -3.38
CA CYS A 29 2.39 5.36 -4.49
C CYS A 29 3.44 4.25 -4.46
N ASP A 30 3.90 3.84 -5.65
CA ASP A 30 4.96 2.85 -5.81
C ASP A 30 6.38 3.44 -5.67
N ASP A 31 6.52 4.76 -5.57
CA ASP A 31 7.79 5.42 -5.22
C ASP A 31 8.34 4.87 -3.89
N SER A 32 9.53 4.27 -3.95
CA SER A 32 10.19 3.55 -2.85
C SER A 32 9.47 2.30 -2.34
N TRP A 33 8.41 1.83 -3.03
CA TRP A 33 7.70 0.62 -2.63
C TRP A 33 8.55 -0.62 -2.85
N ASP A 34 8.76 -1.39 -1.79
CA ASP A 34 9.63 -2.56 -1.79
C ASP A 34 9.02 -3.76 -1.06
N ILE A 35 9.79 -4.85 -1.01
CA ILE A 35 9.36 -6.09 -0.36
C ILE A 35 9.17 -5.92 1.15
N ALA A 36 9.88 -5.00 1.80
CA ALA A 36 9.72 -4.74 3.22
C ALA A 36 8.36 -4.07 3.51
N ALA A 37 7.92 -3.15 2.65
CA ALA A 37 6.57 -2.59 2.73
C ALA A 37 5.49 -3.65 2.47
N ALA A 38 5.70 -4.51 1.47
CA ALA A 38 4.78 -5.63 1.19
C ALA A 38 4.69 -6.60 2.38
N GLU A 39 5.80 -6.91 3.05
CA GLU A 39 5.83 -7.77 4.24
C GLU A 39 4.95 -7.22 5.36
N VAL A 40 5.04 -5.92 5.62
CA VAL A 40 4.18 -5.25 6.62
C VAL A 40 2.70 -5.39 6.25
N VAL A 41 2.33 -5.20 4.98
CA VAL A 41 0.94 -5.32 4.53
C VAL A 41 0.43 -6.75 4.64
N CYS A 42 1.17 -7.73 4.12
CA CYS A 42 0.78 -9.15 4.17
C CYS A 42 0.62 -9.62 5.62
N ARG A 43 1.54 -9.22 6.51
CA ARG A 43 1.42 -9.52 7.94
C ARG A 43 0.24 -8.83 8.60
N GLN A 44 0.00 -7.55 8.29
CA GLN A 44 -1.15 -6.80 8.82
C GLN A 44 -2.49 -7.42 8.40
N LEU A 45 -2.55 -8.04 7.23
CA LEU A 45 -3.73 -8.73 6.70
C LEU A 45 -3.82 -10.22 7.09
N GLY A 46 -2.79 -10.77 7.73
CA GLY A 46 -2.74 -12.19 8.09
C GLY A 46 -2.49 -13.14 6.92
N CYS A 47 -1.88 -12.64 5.84
CA CYS A 47 -1.57 -13.38 4.62
C CYS A 47 -0.26 -14.20 4.69
N GLY A 48 0.52 -14.05 5.76
CA GLY A 48 1.86 -14.62 5.87
C GLY A 48 2.94 -13.71 5.27
N PRO A 49 4.10 -14.25 4.89
CA PRO A 49 5.20 -13.46 4.31
C PRO A 49 4.87 -12.98 2.90
N ALA A 50 5.41 -11.82 2.52
CA ALA A 50 5.27 -11.28 1.18
C ALA A 50 6.12 -12.08 0.17
N VAL A 51 5.52 -12.36 -0.99
CA VAL A 51 6.20 -13.09 -2.08
C VAL A 51 6.85 -12.12 -3.07
N SER A 52 6.22 -10.97 -3.31
CA SER A 52 6.67 -9.98 -4.29
C SER A 52 6.13 -8.58 -3.95
N ALA A 53 6.88 -7.56 -4.35
CA ALA A 53 6.41 -6.18 -4.44
C ALA A 53 6.45 -5.76 -5.91
N LEU A 54 5.28 -5.49 -6.50
CA LEU A 54 5.14 -5.17 -7.92
C LEU A 54 4.84 -3.67 -8.08
N PRO A 55 5.63 -2.92 -8.88
CA PRO A 55 5.39 -1.51 -9.18
C PRO A 55 4.39 -1.31 -10.35
N GLU A 56 4.19 -0.06 -10.78
CA GLU A 56 3.50 0.33 -12.03
C GLU A 56 2.12 -0.32 -12.20
N ALA A 57 1.28 -0.19 -11.16
CA ALA A 57 -0.08 -0.72 -11.10
C ALA A 57 -0.27 -2.11 -11.73
N ALA A 58 0.60 -3.07 -11.40
CA ALA A 58 0.50 -4.45 -11.89
C ALA A 58 -0.87 -5.12 -11.64
N PHE A 59 -1.63 -4.62 -10.65
CA PHE A 59 -3.00 -5.07 -10.33
C PHE A 59 -4.10 -4.09 -10.81
N GLY A 60 -3.77 -3.26 -11.80
CA GLY A 60 -4.60 -2.18 -12.33
C GLY A 60 -4.48 -0.89 -11.54
N GLU A 61 -4.74 0.24 -12.21
CA GLU A 61 -4.72 1.56 -11.61
C GLU A 61 -5.81 1.71 -10.53
N GLY A 62 -5.49 2.48 -9.49
CA GLY A 62 -6.50 2.90 -8.52
C GLY A 62 -7.22 4.17 -8.96
N THR A 63 -8.18 4.60 -8.14
CA THR A 63 -8.89 5.86 -8.33
C THR A 63 -8.95 6.61 -7.00
N GLY A 64 -9.26 7.91 -7.07
CA GLY A 64 -9.33 8.75 -5.87
C GLY A 64 -7.95 9.19 -5.38
N PRO A 65 -7.83 9.53 -4.08
CA PRO A 65 -6.61 10.11 -3.52
C PRO A 65 -5.48 9.08 -3.44
N VAL A 66 -4.24 9.57 -3.58
CA VAL A 66 -3.04 8.86 -3.12
C VAL A 66 -2.83 9.29 -1.67
N TRP A 67 -2.93 8.35 -0.73
CA TRP A 67 -2.82 8.70 0.69
C TRP A 67 -1.40 8.69 1.22
N LEU A 68 -0.56 7.81 0.69
CA LEU A 68 0.83 7.66 1.11
C LEU A 68 1.74 7.68 -0.12
N GLU A 69 2.85 8.41 0.00
CA GLU A 69 3.92 8.51 -0.98
C GLU A 69 5.26 8.22 -0.29
N HIS A 70 6.26 7.75 -1.04
CA HIS A 70 7.60 7.44 -0.50
C HIS A 70 7.54 6.57 0.77
N VAL A 71 6.88 5.42 0.68
CA VAL A 71 6.72 4.52 1.83
C VAL A 71 8.03 3.77 2.06
N GLU A 72 8.61 3.94 3.24
CA GLU A 72 9.80 3.22 3.67
C GLU A 72 9.51 2.43 4.95
N CYS A 73 9.56 1.11 4.82
CA CYS A 73 9.37 0.17 5.93
C CYS A 73 10.66 -0.60 6.20
N ARG A 74 10.87 -0.99 7.45
CA ARG A 74 11.87 -1.98 7.87
C ARG A 74 11.40 -3.41 7.67
N GLY A 75 10.11 -3.63 7.42
CA GLY A 75 9.49 -4.95 7.33
C GLY A 75 8.99 -5.49 8.68
N THR A 76 9.18 -4.73 9.76
CA THR A 76 8.88 -5.17 11.14
C THR A 76 7.83 -4.31 11.82
N GLU A 77 7.34 -3.28 11.14
CA GLU A 77 6.29 -2.39 11.60
C GLU A 77 4.96 -3.12 11.78
N PRO A 78 4.19 -2.85 12.84
CA PRO A 78 2.95 -3.56 13.10
C PRO A 78 1.84 -3.24 12.08
N SER A 79 2.00 -2.18 11.28
CA SER A 79 1.06 -1.77 10.25
C SER A 79 1.72 -0.81 9.27
N LEU A 80 1.19 -0.69 8.05
CA LEU A 80 1.71 0.21 7.02
C LEU A 80 1.75 1.67 7.49
N GLN A 81 0.74 2.09 8.26
CA GLN A 81 0.64 3.44 8.86
C GLN A 81 1.74 3.75 9.88
N ARG A 82 2.55 2.77 10.27
CA ARG A 82 3.67 2.91 11.21
C ARG A 82 5.03 2.93 10.51
N CYS A 83 5.05 2.70 9.20
CA CYS A 83 6.23 2.96 8.37
C CYS A 83 6.43 4.46 8.20
N TRP A 84 7.63 4.85 7.81
CA TRP A 84 7.85 6.22 7.38
C TRP A 84 7.18 6.40 6.01
N ALA A 85 6.43 7.49 5.84
CA ALA A 85 5.78 7.83 4.58
C ALA A 85 5.49 9.32 4.55
N ARG A 86 5.42 9.90 3.35
CA ARG A 86 4.84 11.22 3.13
C ARG A 86 3.34 11.07 2.94
N LEU A 87 2.57 11.96 3.56
CA LEU A 87 1.14 12.07 3.27
C LEU A 87 0.97 12.66 1.87
N GLY A 88 0.16 12.01 1.03
CA GLY A 88 -0.13 12.49 -0.31
C GLY A 88 -1.05 13.70 -0.25
N ASP A 89 -0.48 14.91 -0.24
CA ASP A 89 -1.22 16.17 -0.28
C ASP A 89 -1.39 16.70 -1.72
N GLY A 90 -1.67 15.78 -2.67
CA GLY A 90 -2.28 16.11 -3.96
C GLY A 90 -1.35 16.55 -5.10
N GLY A 91 -0.15 15.97 -5.27
CA GLY A 91 0.61 16.33 -6.48
C GLY A 91 1.88 15.61 -6.89
N LEU A 92 2.45 14.65 -6.16
CA LEU A 92 3.70 14.02 -6.59
C LEU A 92 3.49 12.72 -7.36
N CYS A 93 2.54 11.89 -6.92
CA CYS A 93 2.23 10.64 -7.60
C CYS A 93 0.93 10.69 -8.43
N ARG A 94 0.93 9.96 -9.55
CA ARG A 94 -0.26 9.66 -10.35
C ARG A 94 -0.46 8.15 -10.35
N HIS A 95 -1.71 7.70 -10.44
CA HIS A 95 -1.98 6.29 -10.72
C HIS A 95 -1.34 5.94 -12.06
N LYS A 96 -0.45 4.95 -12.05
CA LYS A 96 0.28 4.41 -13.18
C LYS A 96 0.48 2.94 -12.95
#